data_AF-A0AB73FFC5-F1
#
_entry.id   AF-A0AB73FFC5-F1
#
_cell.length_a   1.000
_cell.length_b   1.000
_cell.length_c   1.000
_cell.angle_alpha   90.00
_cell.angle_beta   90.00
_cell.angle_gamma   90.00
#
_symmetry.space_group_name_H-M   'P 1'
#
loop_
_entity.id
_entity.type
_entity.pdbx_description
1 polymer ?
#
loop_
_entity_poly.entity_id
_entity_poly.type
_entity_poly.pdbx_seq_one_letter_code
_entity_poly.pdbx_strand_id
1 'polypeptide(L)'
;MKFWQRLFTAFLQRFHLMRFFGRNRSFKELHQSSYARRRTFANMLKYIKMTASSNFGNVFSVLIASAFIPFLPMLPIHLLIQNLLYDVSQIVIPFDNVDEELIAKPQRWQPEEVGRFMVVFGPISSIFDMITFGLMWFVFSANTPEHQTLFQSGWFVVGLLTQTLIVHMIRTAQIPFIQSRAATPLLIMTAVIMCIGIFLPMGPLASYLKLQALPLSYFLYLPLILGAYMCVTQWVKKIYIRRYGWQ
;
A
#
# COMPACT_ATOMS: atom_id res chain seq x y z
N MET A 1 -18.29 7.11 -33.64
CA MET A 1 -18.29 8.36 -32.84
C MET A 1 -19.69 8.89 -32.49
N LYS A 2 -20.63 9.06 -33.42
CA LYS A 2 -21.94 9.72 -33.16
C LYS A 2 -22.88 9.00 -32.16
N PHE A 3 -22.80 7.68 -32.04
CA PHE A 3 -23.63 6.89 -31.11
C PHE A 3 -23.27 7.15 -29.64
N TRP A 4 -21.97 7.12 -29.32
CA TRP A 4 -21.45 7.38 -27.98
C TRP A 4 -21.71 8.81 -27.51
N GLN A 5 -21.65 9.79 -28.42
CA GLN A 5 -22.07 11.16 -28.12
C GLN A 5 -23.55 11.21 -27.72
N ARG A 6 -24.46 10.60 -28.50
CA ARG A 6 -25.90 10.62 -28.18
C ARG A 6 -26.22 9.92 -26.85
N LEU A 7 -25.56 8.80 -26.57
CA LEU A 7 -25.73 8.06 -25.31
C LEU A 7 -25.26 8.90 -24.10
N PHE A 8 -24.12 9.57 -24.26
CA PHE A 8 -23.57 10.45 -23.23
C PHE A 8 -24.44 11.69 -23.00
N THR A 9 -24.94 12.33 -24.05
CA THR A 9 -25.84 13.48 -23.91
C THR A 9 -27.17 13.09 -23.26
N ALA A 10 -27.73 11.93 -23.64
CA ALA A 10 -28.95 11.40 -23.04
C ALA A 10 -28.76 11.07 -21.54
N PHE A 11 -27.62 10.50 -21.17
CA PHE A 11 -27.25 10.26 -19.78
C PHE A 11 -27.14 11.57 -18.98
N LEU A 12 -26.44 12.58 -19.52
CA LEU A 12 -26.28 13.88 -18.89
C LEU A 12 -27.61 14.63 -18.71
N GLN A 13 -28.52 14.54 -19.67
CA GLN A 13 -29.86 15.13 -19.58
C GLN A 13 -30.73 14.39 -18.57
N ARG A 14 -30.71 13.04 -18.56
CA ARG A 14 -31.52 12.21 -17.67
C ARG A 14 -31.22 12.43 -16.18
N PHE A 15 -29.97 12.76 -15.83
CA PHE A 15 -29.54 13.03 -14.46
C PHE A 15 -29.43 14.53 -14.12
N HIS A 16 -29.97 15.44 -14.95
CA HIS A 16 -29.85 16.90 -14.77
C HIS A 16 -28.39 17.41 -14.59
N LEU A 17 -27.39 16.64 -15.04
CA LEU A 17 -25.97 16.96 -14.88
C LEU A 17 -25.54 18.15 -15.74
N MET A 18 -26.32 18.51 -16.77
CA MET A 18 -26.12 19.72 -17.56
C MET A 18 -26.11 21.01 -16.72
N ARG A 19 -26.82 21.05 -15.57
CA ARG A 19 -26.79 22.20 -14.63
C ARG A 19 -25.41 22.44 -14.00
N PHE A 20 -24.54 21.42 -13.94
CA PHE A 20 -23.16 21.57 -13.45
C PHE A 20 -22.19 22.12 -14.50
N PHE A 21 -22.53 21.99 -15.78
CA PHE A 21 -21.67 22.42 -16.90
C PHE A 21 -22.03 23.81 -17.44
N GLY A 22 -23.29 24.26 -17.29
CA GLY A 22 -23.79 25.50 -17.90
C GLY A 22 -23.92 26.73 -16.98
N ARG A 23 -23.30 26.75 -15.79
CA ARG A 23 -23.43 27.89 -14.86
C ARG A 23 -22.22 28.82 -15.01
N ASN A 24 -22.44 30.12 -15.17
CA ASN A 24 -21.42 31.17 -15.04
C ASN A 24 -20.71 30.98 -13.70
N ARG A 25 -19.59 30.24 -13.70
CA ARG A 25 -18.88 29.92 -12.47
C ARG A 25 -18.17 31.17 -12.01
N SER A 26 -18.52 31.65 -10.82
CA SER A 26 -17.77 32.72 -10.16
C SER A 26 -16.30 32.34 -10.07
N PHE A 27 -15.38 33.30 -10.14
CA PHE A 27 -13.94 33.07 -9.99
C PHE A 27 -13.62 32.22 -8.74
N LYS A 28 -14.41 32.39 -7.67
CA LYS A 28 -14.35 31.58 -6.44
C LYS A 28 -14.64 30.09 -6.67
N GLU A 29 -15.66 29.77 -7.48
CA GLU A 29 -16.02 28.38 -7.82
C GLU A 29 -14.96 27.73 -8.74
N LEU A 30 -14.40 28.48 -9.69
CA LEU A 30 -13.29 28.02 -10.53
C LEU A 30 -12.03 27.74 -9.70
N HIS A 31 -11.71 28.64 -8.77
CA HIS A 31 -10.57 28.49 -7.87
C HIS A 31 -10.73 27.26 -6.96
N GLN A 32 -11.89 27.10 -6.30
CA GLN A 32 -12.19 25.92 -5.48
C GLN A 32 -12.12 24.62 -6.29
N SER A 33 -12.65 24.62 -7.52
CA SER A 33 -12.59 23.43 -8.39
C SER A 33 -11.16 23.08 -8.81
N SER A 34 -10.27 24.09 -8.95
CA SER A 34 -8.85 23.88 -9.23
C SER A 34 -8.13 23.27 -8.03
N TYR A 35 -8.37 23.79 -6.82
CA TYR A 35 -7.82 23.22 -5.58
C TYR A 35 -8.27 21.79 -5.33
N ALA A 36 -9.57 21.51 -5.46
CA ALA A 36 -10.10 20.15 -5.33
C ALA A 36 -9.47 19.19 -6.34
N ARG A 37 -9.31 19.62 -7.61
CA ARG A 37 -8.65 18.82 -8.65
C ARG A 37 -7.19 18.52 -8.31
N ARG A 38 -6.43 19.51 -7.81
CA ARG A 38 -5.04 19.31 -7.36
C ARG A 38 -4.96 18.32 -6.21
N ARG A 39 -5.86 18.41 -5.24
CA ARG A 39 -5.94 17.46 -4.12
C ARG A 39 -6.21 16.03 -4.60
N THR A 40 -7.20 15.84 -5.47
CA THR A 40 -7.52 14.52 -6.04
C THR A 40 -6.34 13.95 -6.82
N PHE A 41 -5.66 14.77 -7.62
CA PHE A 41 -4.52 14.33 -8.41
C PHE A 41 -3.31 13.96 -7.54
N ALA A 42 -3.02 14.73 -6.49
CA ALA A 42 -1.97 14.40 -5.52
C ALA A 42 -2.28 13.09 -4.78
N ASN A 43 -3.52 12.88 -4.33
CA ASN A 43 -3.94 11.62 -3.70
C ASN A 43 -3.83 10.42 -4.66
N MET A 44 -4.19 10.61 -5.93
CA MET A 44 -4.04 9.58 -6.95
C MET A 44 -2.56 9.22 -7.18
N LEU A 45 -1.66 10.20 -7.27
CA LEU A 45 -0.23 9.96 -7.39
C LEU A 45 0.34 9.20 -6.19
N LYS A 46 -0.07 9.57 -4.96
CA LYS A 46 0.32 8.85 -3.74
C LYS A 46 -0.11 7.38 -3.82
N TYR A 47 -1.37 7.13 -4.16
CA TYR A 47 -1.91 5.78 -4.34
C TYR A 47 -1.09 4.97 -5.36
N ILE A 48 -0.84 5.53 -6.54
CA ILE A 48 -0.08 4.86 -7.60
C ILE A 48 1.34 4.53 -7.13
N LYS A 49 2.06 5.48 -6.51
CA LYS A 49 3.41 5.26 -6.00
C LYS A 49 3.43 4.15 -4.93
N MET A 50 2.46 4.15 -4.01
CA MET A 50 2.35 3.14 -2.96
C MET A 50 2.06 1.75 -3.53
N THR A 51 1.04 1.62 -4.38
CA THR A 51 0.61 0.32 -4.94
C THR A 51 1.64 -0.25 -5.90
N ALA A 52 2.23 0.58 -6.77
CA ALA A 52 3.27 0.11 -7.68
C ALA A 52 4.52 -0.36 -6.93
N SER A 53 4.96 0.39 -5.90
CA SER A 53 6.13 0.00 -5.10
C SER A 53 5.90 -1.28 -4.30
N SER A 54 4.70 -1.45 -3.73
CA SER A 54 4.38 -2.64 -2.94
C SER A 54 4.30 -3.89 -3.82
N ASN A 55 3.62 -3.79 -4.96
CA ASN A 55 3.51 -4.90 -5.91
C ASN A 55 4.89 -5.30 -6.47
N PHE A 56 5.75 -4.31 -6.76
CA PHE A 56 7.12 -4.59 -7.18
C PHE A 56 7.92 -5.32 -6.10
N GLY A 57 7.88 -4.82 -4.85
CA GLY A 57 8.56 -5.46 -3.72
C GLY A 57 8.11 -6.90 -3.53
N ASN A 58 6.80 -7.15 -3.54
CA ASN A 58 6.25 -8.50 -3.42
C ASN A 58 6.75 -9.43 -4.53
N VAL A 59 6.65 -9.01 -5.80
CA VAL A 59 7.15 -9.81 -6.93
C VAL A 59 8.65 -10.07 -6.82
N PHE A 60 9.43 -9.06 -6.43
CA PHE A 60 10.88 -9.22 -6.22
C PHE A 60 11.19 -10.23 -5.10
N SER A 61 10.43 -10.20 -4.01
CA SER A 61 10.53 -11.16 -2.91
C SER A 61 10.17 -12.58 -3.34
N VAL A 62 9.08 -12.76 -4.11
CA VAL A 62 8.70 -14.06 -4.69
C VAL A 62 9.81 -14.60 -5.59
N LEU A 63 10.40 -13.75 -6.43
CA LEU A 63 11.47 -14.14 -7.36
C LEU A 63 12.71 -14.64 -6.62
N ILE A 64 13.16 -13.90 -5.60
CA ILE A 64 14.32 -14.33 -4.81
C ILE A 64 13.97 -15.61 -4.04
N ALA A 65 12.83 -15.64 -3.36
CA ALA A 65 12.43 -16.80 -2.57
C ALA A 65 12.31 -18.07 -3.41
N SER A 66 11.75 -17.97 -4.62
CA SER A 66 11.61 -19.12 -5.54
C SER A 66 12.95 -19.65 -6.05
N ALA A 67 14.02 -18.86 -6.00
CA ALA A 67 15.36 -19.31 -6.36
C ALA A 67 16.07 -20.09 -5.23
N PHE A 68 15.68 -19.87 -3.97
CA PHE A 68 16.36 -20.43 -2.80
C PHE A 68 15.52 -21.47 -2.02
N ILE A 69 14.20 -21.42 -2.13
CA ILE A 69 13.28 -22.22 -1.31
C ILE A 69 12.72 -23.40 -2.14
N PRO A 70 12.68 -24.63 -1.59
CA PRO A 70 12.27 -25.83 -2.33
C PRO A 70 10.75 -25.95 -2.55
N PHE A 71 9.96 -24.99 -2.08
CA PHE A 71 8.50 -24.95 -2.20
C PHE A 71 8.03 -23.53 -2.57
N LEU A 72 6.76 -23.40 -2.96
CA LEU A 72 6.21 -22.11 -3.34
C LEU A 72 6.16 -21.16 -2.12
N PRO A 73 6.87 -20.01 -2.16
CA PRO A 73 6.98 -19.12 -1.00
C PRO A 73 5.64 -18.57 -0.52
N MET A 74 4.72 -18.29 -1.45
CA MET A 74 3.35 -17.85 -1.17
C MET A 74 2.39 -18.35 -2.25
N LEU A 75 1.21 -18.81 -1.85
CA LEU A 75 0.19 -19.26 -2.80
C LEU A 75 -0.46 -18.06 -3.51
N PRO A 76 -0.93 -18.20 -4.76
CA PRO A 76 -1.65 -17.14 -5.46
C PRO A 76 -2.86 -16.62 -4.68
N ILE A 77 -3.57 -17.49 -3.95
CA ILE A 77 -4.69 -17.09 -3.09
C ILE A 77 -4.27 -16.15 -1.95
N HIS A 78 -3.08 -16.35 -1.38
CA HIS A 78 -2.54 -15.48 -0.34
C HIS A 78 -2.24 -14.09 -0.92
N LEU A 79 -1.62 -14.03 -2.11
CA LEU A 79 -1.37 -12.78 -2.83
C LEU A 79 -2.67 -12.02 -3.14
N LEU A 80 -3.70 -12.74 -3.59
CA LEU A 80 -5.01 -12.13 -3.86
C LEU A 80 -5.63 -11.54 -2.61
N ILE A 81 -5.59 -12.26 -1.48
CA ILE A 81 -6.14 -11.78 -0.21
C ILE A 81 -5.33 -10.58 0.30
N GLN A 82 -3.99 -10.63 0.22
CA GLN A 82 -3.15 -9.51 0.61
C GLN A 82 -3.47 -8.26 -0.20
N ASN A 83 -3.52 -8.38 -1.53
CA ASN A 83 -3.83 -7.26 -2.42
C ASN A 83 -5.24 -6.73 -2.19
N LEU A 84 -6.23 -7.62 -2.01
CA LEU A 84 -7.60 -7.22 -1.71
C LEU A 84 -7.68 -6.42 -0.40
N LEU A 85 -7.09 -6.95 0.68
CA LEU A 85 -7.07 -6.27 1.97
C LEU A 85 -6.34 -4.93 1.89
N TYR A 86 -5.21 -4.91 1.20
CA TYR A 86 -4.45 -3.69 0.96
C TYR A 86 -5.26 -2.64 0.19
N ASP A 87 -5.88 -3.00 -0.93
CA ASP A 87 -6.67 -2.08 -1.74
C ASP A 87 -7.87 -1.54 -0.94
N VAL A 88 -8.50 -2.39 -0.11
CA VAL A 88 -9.56 -1.96 0.83
C VAL A 88 -9.03 -0.95 1.85
N SER A 89 -7.79 -1.09 2.34
CA SER A 89 -7.15 -0.08 3.21
C SER A 89 -7.02 1.27 2.52
N GLN A 90 -6.83 1.26 1.20
CA GLN A 90 -6.54 2.43 0.39
C GLN A 90 -7.78 3.21 -0.05
N ILE A 91 -8.99 2.63 0.04
CA ILE A 91 -10.28 3.31 -0.24
C ILE A 91 -10.40 4.61 0.57
N VAL A 92 -9.71 4.69 1.70
CA VAL A 92 -9.78 5.82 2.63
C VAL A 92 -8.73 6.90 2.36
N ILE A 93 -7.73 6.63 1.50
CA ILE A 93 -6.69 7.61 1.12
C ILE A 93 -7.27 8.93 0.55
N PRO A 94 -8.34 8.94 -0.26
CA PRO A 94 -8.93 10.20 -0.73
C PRO A 94 -9.41 11.13 0.40
N PHE A 95 -9.80 10.57 1.54
CA PHE A 95 -10.21 11.30 2.74
C PHE A 95 -9.01 11.76 3.59
N ASP A 96 -7.79 11.40 3.18
CA ASP A 96 -6.59 11.83 3.85
C ASP A 96 -6.29 13.31 3.64
N ASN A 97 -5.59 13.89 4.61
CA ASN A 97 -5.08 15.25 4.52
C ASN A 97 -3.89 15.30 3.56
N VAL A 98 -3.97 16.20 2.59
CA VAL A 98 -2.88 16.47 1.65
C VAL A 98 -2.11 17.68 2.16
N ASP A 99 -0.80 17.52 2.29
CA ASP A 99 0.11 18.60 2.69
C ASP A 99 -0.12 19.84 1.79
N GLU A 100 -0.25 21.03 2.38
CA GLU A 100 -0.59 22.26 1.66
C GLU A 100 0.43 22.60 0.56
N GLU A 101 1.69 22.24 0.77
CA GLU A 101 2.80 22.38 -0.19
C GLU A 101 2.52 21.62 -1.51
N LEU A 102 1.86 20.46 -1.44
CA LEU A 102 1.51 19.65 -2.62
C LEU A 102 0.34 20.23 -3.41
N ILE A 103 -0.50 21.07 -2.77
CA ILE A 103 -1.64 21.74 -3.38
C ILE A 103 -1.23 23.11 -3.96
N ALA A 104 -0.21 23.75 -3.37
CA ALA A 104 0.31 25.05 -3.78
C ALA A 104 0.78 25.04 -5.25
N LYS A 105 1.38 23.95 -5.70
CA LYS A 105 1.85 23.77 -7.08
C LYS A 105 1.11 22.62 -7.79
N PRO A 106 0.76 22.75 -9.08
CA PRO A 106 0.19 21.65 -9.84
C PRO A 106 1.23 20.53 -9.98
N GLN A 107 0.90 19.35 -9.45
CA GLN A 107 1.72 18.15 -9.65
C GLN A 107 1.65 17.71 -11.11
N ARG A 108 2.73 17.12 -11.62
CA ARG A 108 2.81 16.57 -12.98
C ARG A 108 2.94 15.06 -12.92
N TRP A 109 2.25 14.35 -13.80
CA TRP A 109 2.46 12.92 -13.97
C TRP A 109 3.82 12.70 -14.63
N GLN A 110 4.74 12.06 -13.92
CA GLN A 110 6.07 11.70 -14.40
C GLN A 110 6.28 10.20 -14.16
N PRO A 111 6.13 9.34 -15.19
CA PRO A 111 6.33 7.89 -15.05
C PRO A 111 7.69 7.53 -14.46
N GLU A 112 8.73 8.29 -14.80
CA GLU A 112 10.09 8.11 -14.32
C GLU A 112 10.23 8.32 -12.81
N GLU A 113 9.41 9.19 -12.20
CA GLU A 113 9.40 9.37 -10.75
C GLU A 113 8.79 8.15 -10.06
N VAL A 114 7.70 7.60 -10.61
CA VAL A 114 7.08 6.37 -10.11
C VAL A 114 8.05 5.20 -10.23
N GLY A 115 8.73 5.06 -11.37
CA GLY A 115 9.75 4.03 -11.56
C GLY A 115 10.93 4.17 -10.59
N ARG A 116 11.49 5.38 -10.41
CA ARG A 116 12.52 5.65 -9.40
C ARG A 116 12.05 5.31 -8.00
N PHE A 117 10.80 5.62 -7.68
CA PHE A 117 10.21 5.30 -6.40
C PHE A 117 10.15 3.79 -6.15
N MET A 118 9.69 3.01 -7.14
CA MET A 118 9.65 1.55 -7.07
C MET A 118 11.04 0.94 -6.87
N VAL A 119 12.06 1.42 -7.59
CA VAL A 119 13.43 0.91 -7.49
C VAL A 119 14.07 1.25 -6.14
N VAL A 120 13.68 2.36 -5.50
CA VAL A 120 14.23 2.74 -4.19
C VAL A 120 13.50 2.05 -3.04
N PHE A 121 12.16 2.05 -3.03
CA PHE A 121 11.37 1.56 -1.91
C PHE A 121 11.00 0.07 -2.02
N GLY A 122 10.89 -0.46 -3.23
CA GLY A 122 10.61 -1.87 -3.48
C GLY A 122 11.62 -2.81 -2.82
N PRO A 123 12.94 -2.66 -3.07
CA PRO A 123 13.96 -3.51 -2.46
C PRO A 123 13.99 -3.47 -0.94
N ILE A 124 13.59 -2.34 -0.32
CA ILE A 124 13.52 -2.25 1.15
C ILE A 124 12.53 -3.28 1.68
N SER A 125 11.31 -3.32 1.10
CA SER A 125 10.31 -4.31 1.48
C SER A 125 10.85 -5.72 1.36
N SER A 126 11.52 -6.01 0.25
CA SER A 126 12.07 -7.35 -0.01
C SER A 126 13.22 -7.74 0.88
N ILE A 127 14.02 -6.79 1.39
CA ILE A 127 15.03 -7.07 2.42
C ILE A 127 14.35 -7.58 3.70
N PHE A 128 13.24 -6.96 4.11
CA PHE A 128 12.50 -7.41 5.29
C PHE A 128 11.74 -8.72 5.07
N ASP A 129 11.27 -8.96 3.84
CA ASP A 129 10.79 -10.29 3.46
C ASP A 129 11.91 -11.33 3.58
N MET A 130 13.12 -11.03 3.11
CA MET A 130 14.28 -11.92 3.22
C MET A 130 14.69 -12.19 4.67
N ILE A 131 14.65 -11.17 5.53
CA ILE A 131 14.85 -11.32 6.97
C ILE A 131 13.78 -12.25 7.55
N THR A 132 12.53 -12.10 7.12
CA THR A 132 11.43 -12.98 7.54
C THR A 132 11.64 -14.40 7.04
N PHE A 133 12.12 -14.60 5.81
CA PHE A 133 12.46 -15.91 5.27
C PHE A 133 13.58 -16.57 6.08
N GLY A 134 14.63 -15.81 6.41
CA GLY A 134 15.70 -16.28 7.29
C GLY A 134 15.19 -16.65 8.68
N LEU A 135 14.29 -15.85 9.26
CA LEU A 135 13.65 -16.16 10.54
C LEU A 135 12.88 -17.48 10.46
N MET A 136 12.03 -17.63 9.43
CA MET A 136 11.24 -18.85 9.25
C MET A 136 12.12 -20.08 8.99
N TRP A 137 13.21 -19.90 8.25
CA TRP A 137 14.14 -20.96 7.90
C TRP A 137 15.01 -21.42 9.08
N PHE A 138 15.67 -20.49 9.78
CA PHE A 138 16.67 -20.81 10.80
C PHE A 138 16.10 -20.94 12.21
N VAL A 139 15.06 -20.18 12.56
CA VAL A 139 14.50 -20.18 13.92
C VAL A 139 13.32 -21.13 14.05
N PHE A 140 12.45 -21.17 13.02
CA PHE A 140 11.25 -22.01 13.02
C PHE A 140 11.42 -23.32 12.25
N SER A 141 12.60 -23.56 11.67
CA SER A 141 12.89 -24.75 10.85
C SER A 141 11.84 -25.03 9.77
N ALA A 142 11.22 -23.97 9.24
CA ALA A 142 10.22 -24.06 8.18
C ALA A 142 10.90 -24.15 6.80
N ASN A 143 11.82 -25.10 6.67
CA ASN A 143 12.70 -25.27 5.52
C ASN A 143 12.36 -26.50 4.66
N THR A 144 11.39 -27.31 5.10
CA THR A 144 10.92 -28.49 4.35
C THR A 144 9.52 -28.28 3.78
N PRO A 145 9.13 -29.01 2.71
CA PRO A 145 7.79 -28.93 2.13
C PRO A 145 6.65 -29.23 3.12
N GLU A 146 6.89 -30.03 4.15
CA GLU A 146 5.93 -30.33 5.21
C GLU A 146 5.60 -29.08 6.05
N HIS A 147 6.56 -28.18 6.20
CA HIS A 147 6.40 -26.92 6.94
C HIS A 147 6.11 -25.70 6.05
N GLN A 148 5.84 -25.92 4.76
CA GLN A 148 5.58 -24.84 3.80
C GLN A 148 4.41 -23.93 4.23
N THR A 149 3.36 -24.49 4.83
CA THR A 149 2.19 -23.73 5.28
C THR A 149 2.52 -22.78 6.43
N LEU A 150 3.44 -23.19 7.32
CA LEU A 150 3.95 -22.34 8.39
C LEU A 150 4.74 -21.18 7.80
N PHE A 151 5.65 -21.45 6.86
CA PHE A 151 6.42 -20.44 6.14
C PHE A 151 5.52 -19.42 5.43
N GLN A 152 4.57 -19.92 4.63
CA GLN A 152 3.60 -19.11 3.89
C GLN A 152 2.77 -18.23 4.82
N SER A 153 2.36 -18.76 5.99
CA SER A 153 1.57 -18.01 6.97
C SER A 153 2.38 -16.90 7.64
N GLY A 154 3.64 -17.18 7.99
CA GLY A 154 4.52 -16.17 8.58
C GLY A 154 4.74 -15.02 7.62
N TRP A 155 5.12 -15.35 6.38
CA TRP A 155 5.30 -14.34 5.35
C TRP A 155 4.00 -13.61 5.00
N PHE A 156 2.85 -14.30 4.99
CA PHE A 156 1.56 -13.66 4.77
C PHE A 156 1.29 -12.53 5.77
N VAL A 157 1.55 -12.77 7.06
CA VAL A 157 1.36 -11.75 8.10
C VAL A 157 2.33 -10.58 7.91
N VAL A 158 3.63 -10.84 7.79
CA VAL A 158 4.62 -9.75 7.65
C VAL A 158 4.41 -8.97 6.36
N GLY A 159 4.16 -9.64 5.24
CA GLY A 159 3.91 -9.01 3.94
C GLY A 159 2.71 -8.06 4.01
N LEU A 160 1.58 -8.52 4.57
CA LEU A 160 0.40 -7.66 4.72
C LEU A 160 0.63 -6.48 5.68
N LEU A 161 1.32 -6.71 6.81
CA LEU A 161 1.55 -5.67 7.81
C LEU A 161 2.55 -4.62 7.30
N THR A 162 3.62 -5.01 6.62
CA THR A 162 4.57 -4.06 6.00
C THR A 162 3.90 -3.26 4.88
N GLN A 163 3.13 -3.93 4.01
CA GLN A 163 2.37 -3.29 2.94
C GLN A 163 1.29 -2.34 3.47
N THR A 164 0.66 -2.59 4.62
CA THR A 164 -0.25 -1.62 5.24
C THR A 164 0.49 -0.47 5.92
N LEU A 165 1.64 -0.72 6.55
CA LEU A 165 2.46 0.32 7.18
C LEU A 165 3.07 1.30 6.17
N ILE A 166 3.47 0.83 4.99
CA ILE A 166 4.13 1.68 3.99
C ILE A 166 3.26 2.86 3.55
N VAL A 167 1.93 2.68 3.57
CA VAL A 167 0.95 3.74 3.28
C VAL A 167 1.14 4.91 4.24
N HIS A 168 1.34 4.63 5.53
CA HIS A 168 1.61 5.66 6.55
C HIS A 168 2.99 6.28 6.42
N MET A 169 3.95 5.56 5.84
CA MET A 169 5.30 6.06 5.66
C MET A 169 5.41 7.03 4.49
N ILE A 170 4.64 6.77 3.41
CA ILE A 170 4.74 7.43 2.10
C ILE A 170 3.65 8.49 1.90
N ARG A 171 2.61 8.56 2.73
CA ARG A 171 1.55 9.58 2.67
C ARG A 171 2.04 11.04 2.73
N THR A 172 3.17 11.30 3.39
CA THR A 172 3.65 12.65 3.73
C THR A 172 5.17 12.69 3.71
N ALA A 173 5.74 13.85 3.36
CA ALA A 173 7.17 14.10 3.45
C ALA A 173 7.68 14.05 4.90
N GLN A 174 6.79 14.38 5.85
CA GLN A 174 7.12 14.52 7.27
C GLN A 174 7.25 13.17 7.99
N ILE A 175 7.72 13.20 9.24
CA ILE A 175 7.78 11.99 10.08
C ILE A 175 6.35 11.56 10.44
N PRO A 176 5.93 10.34 10.06
CA PRO A 176 4.58 9.88 10.31
C PRO A 176 4.33 9.69 11.81
N PHE A 177 3.07 9.88 12.22
CA PHE A 177 2.59 9.78 13.61
C PHE A 177 3.09 10.85 14.59
N ILE A 178 4.27 11.43 14.34
CA ILE A 178 4.87 12.50 15.15
C ILE A 178 4.52 13.87 14.59
N GLN A 179 4.83 14.11 13.31
CA GLN A 179 4.66 15.42 12.68
C GLN A 179 3.40 15.50 11.81
N SER A 180 3.02 14.39 11.16
CA SER A 180 1.75 14.27 10.44
C SER A 180 1.03 13.00 10.88
N ARG A 181 -0.16 13.15 11.46
CA ARG A 181 -1.05 12.03 11.76
C ARG A 181 -1.98 11.75 10.58
N ALA A 182 -2.19 10.47 10.32
CA ALA A 182 -3.18 10.05 9.35
C ALA A 182 -4.60 10.44 9.77
N ALA A 183 -5.47 10.67 8.79
CA ALA A 183 -6.88 10.84 9.07
C ALA A 183 -7.39 9.63 9.85
N THR A 184 -8.22 9.87 10.87
CA THR A 184 -8.77 8.82 11.75
C THR A 184 -9.34 7.63 10.98
N PRO A 185 -10.06 7.81 9.86
CA PRO A 185 -10.54 6.69 9.05
C PRO A 185 -9.41 5.79 8.52
N LEU A 186 -8.27 6.36 8.10
CA LEU A 186 -7.14 5.58 7.58
C LEU A 186 -6.46 4.77 8.71
N LEU A 187 -6.35 5.36 9.91
CA LEU A 187 -5.83 4.66 11.09
C LEU A 187 -6.71 3.47 11.48
N ILE A 188 -8.04 3.68 11.53
CA ILE A 188 -9.00 2.62 11.87
C ILE A 188 -8.92 1.50 10.84
N MET A 189 -8.96 1.82 9.54
CA MET A 189 -8.88 0.78 8.50
C MET A 189 -7.57 0.00 8.56
N THR A 190 -6.45 0.68 8.84
CA THR A 190 -5.16 0.02 8.99
C THR A 190 -5.19 -0.94 10.18
N ALA A 191 -5.68 -0.50 11.34
CA ALA A 191 -5.79 -1.35 12.52
C ALA A 191 -6.71 -2.56 12.27
N VAL A 192 -7.86 -2.35 11.63
CA VAL A 192 -8.79 -3.42 11.26
C VAL A 192 -8.11 -4.44 10.36
N ILE A 193 -7.39 -4.01 9.33
CA ILE A 193 -6.73 -4.91 8.37
C ILE A 193 -5.54 -5.63 8.98
N MET A 194 -4.78 -4.99 9.86
CA MET A 194 -3.72 -5.66 10.62
C MET A 194 -4.30 -6.74 11.54
N CYS A 195 -5.40 -6.44 12.25
CA CYS A 195 -6.12 -7.42 13.06
C CYS A 195 -6.62 -8.60 12.22
N ILE A 196 -7.23 -8.33 11.06
CA ILE A 196 -7.67 -9.37 10.12
C ILE A 196 -6.46 -10.20 9.64
N GLY A 197 -5.36 -9.54 9.30
CA GLY A 197 -4.12 -10.17 8.84
C GLY A 197 -3.53 -11.16 9.84
N ILE A 198 -3.52 -10.78 11.12
CA ILE A 198 -3.06 -11.64 12.22
C ILE A 198 -4.10 -12.73 12.53
N PHE A 199 -5.38 -12.40 12.50
CA PHE A 199 -6.45 -13.34 12.83
C PHE A 199 -6.65 -14.41 11.76
N LEU A 200 -6.45 -14.11 10.47
CA LEU A 200 -6.69 -15.05 9.37
C LEU A 200 -5.93 -16.38 9.51
N PRO A 201 -4.61 -16.41 9.78
CA PRO A 201 -3.88 -17.66 10.03
C PRO A 201 -4.25 -18.36 11.34
N MET A 202 -4.73 -17.61 12.34
CA MET A 202 -5.08 -18.15 13.66
C MET A 202 -6.56 -18.56 13.77
N GLY A 203 -7.39 -18.13 12.82
CA GLY A 203 -8.83 -18.28 12.85
C GLY A 203 -9.33 -19.56 12.16
N PRO A 204 -10.65 -19.80 12.21
CA PRO A 204 -11.26 -21.01 11.65
C PRO A 204 -11.18 -21.08 10.11
N LEU A 205 -10.93 -19.95 9.45
CA LEU A 205 -10.78 -19.86 7.99
C LEU A 205 -9.39 -20.26 7.50
N ALA A 206 -8.42 -20.47 8.41
CA ALA A 206 -7.04 -20.75 8.05
C ALA A 206 -6.91 -22.01 7.16
N SER A 207 -7.64 -23.09 7.48
CA SER A 207 -7.60 -24.34 6.72
C SER A 207 -8.05 -24.18 5.27
N TYR A 208 -9.12 -23.41 5.03
CA TYR A 208 -9.61 -23.11 3.67
C TYR A 208 -8.60 -22.31 2.85
N LEU A 209 -7.82 -21.47 3.51
CA LEU A 209 -6.81 -20.62 2.89
C LEU A 209 -5.43 -21.29 2.82
N LYS A 210 -5.29 -22.54 3.29
CA LYS A 210 -3.99 -23.21 3.48
C LYS A 210 -3.01 -22.37 4.32
N LEU A 211 -3.54 -21.74 5.36
CA LEU A 211 -2.79 -21.04 6.38
C LEU A 211 -2.75 -21.88 7.66
N GLN A 212 -1.75 -21.62 8.49
CA GLN A 212 -1.48 -22.32 9.73
C GLN A 212 -1.26 -21.31 10.85
N ALA A 213 -1.73 -21.64 12.05
CA ALA A 213 -1.51 -20.83 13.23
C ALA A 213 -0.01 -20.71 13.52
N LEU A 214 0.44 -19.47 13.73
CA LEU A 214 1.84 -19.16 14.01
C LEU A 214 2.15 -19.40 15.49
N PRO A 215 3.33 -19.92 15.82
CA PRO A 215 3.76 -20.09 17.21
C PRO A 215 3.86 -18.74 17.91
N LEU A 216 3.59 -18.70 19.22
CA LEU A 216 3.53 -17.44 19.97
C LEU A 216 4.87 -16.68 19.94
N SER A 217 5.99 -17.39 19.87
CA SER A 217 7.33 -16.79 19.73
C SER A 217 7.49 -15.98 18.45
N TYR A 218 6.74 -16.26 17.38
CA TYR A 218 6.73 -15.46 16.16
C TYR A 218 6.30 -14.02 16.42
N PHE A 219 5.31 -13.83 17.30
CA PHE A 219 4.79 -12.52 17.66
C PHE A 219 5.76 -11.67 18.49
N LEU A 220 6.86 -12.24 18.98
CA LEU A 220 7.97 -11.47 19.58
C LEU A 220 8.85 -10.82 18.51
N TYR A 221 9.11 -11.53 17.41
CA TYR A 221 9.93 -11.04 16.30
C TYR A 221 9.15 -10.10 15.37
N LEU A 222 7.83 -10.28 15.26
CA LEU A 222 6.99 -9.49 14.36
C LEU A 222 7.09 -7.98 14.64
N PRO A 223 6.91 -7.46 15.87
CA PRO A 223 7.09 -6.03 16.15
C PRO A 223 8.51 -5.53 15.86
N LEU A 224 9.53 -6.36 16.08
CA LEU A 224 10.92 -6.01 15.80
C LEU A 224 11.14 -5.77 14.30
N ILE A 225 10.65 -6.69 13.46
CA ILE A 225 10.73 -6.60 12.00
C ILE A 225 9.97 -5.36 11.51
N LEU A 226 8.74 -5.15 12.00
CA LEU A 226 7.93 -3.99 11.59
C LEU A 226 8.55 -2.67 12.05
N GLY A 227 9.06 -2.61 13.28
CA GLY A 227 9.74 -1.42 13.81
C GLY A 227 11.01 -1.09 13.03
N ALA A 228 11.84 -2.10 12.74
CA ALA A 228 13.03 -1.94 11.91
C ALA A 228 12.68 -1.51 10.48
N TYR A 229 11.62 -2.10 9.89
CA TYR A 229 11.09 -1.71 8.59
C TYR A 229 10.69 -0.24 8.56
N MET A 230 9.95 0.21 9.58
CA MET A 230 9.56 1.61 9.70
C MET A 230 10.78 2.52 9.82
N CYS A 231 11.76 2.17 10.66
CA CYS A 231 12.97 2.98 10.84
C CYS A 231 13.77 3.12 9.55
N VAL A 232 14.04 2.00 8.86
CA VAL A 232 14.80 1.99 7.60
C VAL A 232 14.03 2.73 6.50
N THR A 233 12.73 2.49 6.37
CA THR A 233 11.89 3.18 5.40
C THR A 233 11.87 4.68 5.65
N GLN A 234 11.80 5.13 6.91
CA GLN A 234 11.88 6.56 7.23
C GLN A 234 13.23 7.15 6.85
N TRP A 235 14.31 6.43 7.16
CA TRP A 235 15.66 6.88 6.85
C TRP A 235 15.87 7.00 5.33
N VAL A 236 15.47 6.00 4.56
CA VAL A 236 15.55 6.03 3.10
C VAL A 236 14.64 7.11 2.52
N LYS A 237 13.45 7.32 3.08
CA LYS A 237 12.57 8.42 2.68
C LYS A 237 13.27 9.78 2.83
N LYS A 238 13.96 10.01 3.95
CA LYS A 238 14.72 11.25 4.17
C LYS A 238 15.84 11.44 3.14
N ILE A 239 16.52 10.36 2.75
CA ILE A 239 17.54 10.38 1.69
C ILE A 239 16.91 10.68 0.33
N TYR A 240 15.78 10.01 0.01
CA TYR A 240 15.04 10.20 -1.23
C TYR A 240 14.57 11.65 -1.39
N ILE A 241 13.96 12.22 -0.35
CA ILE A 241 13.50 13.62 -0.33
C ILE A 241 14.66 14.59 -0.59
N ARG A 242 15.82 14.36 0.04
CA ARG A 242 17.01 15.22 -0.17
C ARG A 242 17.57 15.13 -1.58
N ARG A 243 17.48 13.97 -2.23
CA ARG A 243 18.11 13.72 -3.53
C ARG A 243 17.20 14.08 -4.71
N TYR A 244 15.90 13.82 -4.59
CA TYR A 244 14.94 13.95 -5.69
C TYR A 244 13.82 14.95 -5.43
N GLY A 245 13.71 15.46 -4.20
CA GLY A 245 12.56 16.24 -3.76
C GLY A 245 11.35 15.36 -3.41
N TRP A 246 10.32 15.99 -2.83
CA TRP A 246 9.04 15.35 -2.55
C TRP A 246 7.96 15.99 -3.43
N GLN A 247 7.56 15.29 -4.49
CA GLN A 247 6.47 15.68 -5.38
C GLN A 247 5.45 14.54 -5.46
#